data_AF-A0A661ANX2-F1
#
_entry.id   AF-A0A661ANX2-F1
#
_cell.length_a   1.000
_cell.length_b   1.000
_cell.length_c   1.000
_cell.angle_alpha   90.00
_cell.angle_beta   90.00
_cell.angle_gamma   90.00
#
_symmetry.space_group_name_H-M   'P 1'
#
loop_
_entity.id
_entity.type
_entity.pdbx_description
1 polymer ?
#
loop_
_entity_poly.entity_id
_entity_poly.type
_entity_poly.pdbx_seq_one_letter_code
_entity_poly.pdbx_strand_id
1 'polypeptide(L)' 'MRDTGRYCRIAKLLLGKANPVVHRLIDSTPYPGRGHRIVNHSVKILDAIEILLGEGARKEALLHLLLDAGILDFKDFLKF' A
#
# COMPACT_ATOMS: atom_id res chain seq x y z
N MET A 1 -13.98 4.81 -5.34
CA MET A 1 -12.55 5.18 -5.53
C MET A 1 -11.85 4.96 -4.19
N ARG A 2 -10.76 4.19 -4.14
CA ARG A 2 -9.93 4.11 -2.93
C ARG A 2 -9.33 5.49 -2.65
N ASP A 3 -9.23 5.88 -1.39
CA ASP A 3 -8.78 7.24 -1.01
C ASP A 3 -7.24 7.31 -1.06
N THR A 4 -6.68 7.27 -2.27
CA THR A 4 -5.23 7.32 -2.56
C THR A 4 -4.55 8.50 -1.83
N GLY A 5 -5.28 9.60 -1.60
CA GLY A 5 -4.80 10.76 -0.85
C GLY A 5 -4.53 10.51 0.63
N ARG A 6 -5.17 9.51 1.26
CA ARG A 6 -4.87 9.11 2.65
C ARG A 6 -3.61 8.25 2.73
N TYR A 7 -3.44 7.29 1.84
CA TYR A 7 -2.25 6.44 1.81
C TYR A 7 -0.99 7.24 1.50
N CYS A 8 -1.05 8.18 0.54
CA CYS A 8 0.05 9.11 0.27
C CYS A 8 0.44 9.95 1.49
N ARG A 9 -0.52 10.33 2.34
CA ARG A 9 -0.25 11.11 3.57
C ARG A 9 0.48 10.27 4.61
N ILE A 10 0.03 9.03 4.86
CA ILE A 10 0.73 8.13 5.79
C ILE A 10 2.11 7.77 5.25
N ALA A 11 2.25 7.47 3.96
CA ALA A 11 3.54 7.19 3.35
C ALA A 11 4.52 8.36 3.55
N LYS A 12 4.09 9.61 3.31
CA LYS A 12 4.90 10.79 3.62
C LYS A 12 5.27 10.89 5.10
N LEU A 13 4.33 10.61 6.01
CA LEU A 13 4.56 10.71 7.45
C LEU A 13 5.57 9.65 7.95
N LEU A 14 5.42 8.40 7.52
CA LEU A 14 6.21 7.27 8.03
C LEU A 14 7.51 7.03 7.25
N LEU A 15 7.52 7.32 5.96
CA LEU A 15 8.63 7.00 5.06
C LEU A 15 9.35 8.27 4.55
N GLY A 16 8.88 9.46 4.93
CA GLY A 16 9.40 10.76 4.46
C GLY A 16 9.11 11.08 3.00
N LYS A 17 8.49 10.14 2.26
CA LYS A 17 8.16 10.26 0.84
C LYS A 17 6.91 9.47 0.49
N ALA A 18 6.25 9.88 -0.59
CA ALA A 18 5.20 9.09 -1.21
C ALA A 18 5.39 9.12 -2.73
N ASN A 19 5.34 7.95 -3.35
CA ASN A 19 5.41 7.74 -4.77
C ASN A 19 4.02 7.38 -5.34
N PRO A 20 3.33 8.32 -6.01
CA PRO A 20 2.01 8.07 -6.59
C PRO A 20 1.98 6.92 -7.61
N VAL A 21 3.14 6.57 -8.20
CA VAL A 21 3.25 5.43 -9.13
C VAL A 21 3.04 4.11 -8.38
N VAL A 22 3.58 3.98 -7.16
CA VAL A 22 3.41 2.78 -6.31
C VAL A 22 1.94 2.57 -6.00
N HIS A 23 1.26 3.64 -5.58
CA HIS A 23 -0.18 3.58 -5.29
C HIS A 23 -1.01 3.18 -6.52
N ARG A 24 -0.70 3.74 -7.70
CA ARG A 24 -1.40 3.36 -8.94
C ARG A 24 -1.15 1.91 -9.33
N LEU A 25 0.09 1.43 -9.23
CA LEU A 25 0.43 0.04 -9.56
C LEU A 25 -0.34 -0.94 -8.66
N ILE A 26 -0.34 -0.67 -7.36
CA ILE A 26 -1.04 -1.46 -6.35
C ILE A 26 -2.56 -1.42 -6.55
N ASP A 27 -3.12 -0.25 -6.79
CA ASP A 27 -4.57 -0.08 -6.99
C ASP A 27 -5.06 -0.62 -8.35
N SER A 28 -4.16 -0.80 -9.33
CA SER A 28 -4.51 -1.20 -10.70
C SER A 28 -4.70 -2.71 -10.93
N THR A 29 -4.33 -3.57 -9.99
CA THR A 29 -4.44 -5.04 -10.10
C THR A 29 -5.81 -5.57 -9.62
N PRO A 30 -6.70 -6.14 -10.48
CA PRO A 30 -8.02 -6.63 -10.06
C PRO A 30 -8.19 -8.18 -10.03
N TYR A 31 -8.79 -8.71 -8.93
CA TYR A 31 -9.77 -9.86 -8.79
C TYR A 31 -9.34 -11.35 -9.04
N PRO A 32 -10.00 -12.46 -8.52
CA PRO A 32 -11.33 -12.63 -7.87
C PRO A 32 -11.43 -13.49 -6.57
N GLY A 33 -12.59 -13.42 -5.87
CA GLY A 33 -13.07 -14.49 -4.98
C GLY A 33 -14.23 -14.12 -4.04
N ARG A 34 -15.45 -14.62 -4.31
CA ARG A 34 -16.62 -14.50 -3.41
C ARG A 34 -16.42 -15.43 -2.20
N GLY A 35 -16.18 -14.87 -1.02
CA GLY A 35 -15.98 -15.63 0.23
C GLY A 35 -14.52 -15.73 0.72
N HIS A 36 -13.54 -15.24 -0.06
CA HIS A 36 -12.19 -15.02 0.44
C HIS A 36 -12.10 -13.60 1.00
N ARG A 37 -11.79 -13.46 2.30
CA ARG A 37 -11.40 -12.16 2.87
C ARG A 37 -10.29 -11.59 1.99
N ILE A 38 -10.56 -10.42 1.44
CA ILE A 38 -9.75 -9.67 0.49
C ILE A 38 -8.31 -9.60 0.99
N VAL A 39 -7.40 -10.39 0.41
CA VAL A 39 -5.97 -10.10 0.48
C VAL A 39 -5.65 -9.42 -0.84
N ASN A 40 -5.88 -8.11 -0.92
CA ASN A 40 -5.74 -7.29 -2.15
C ASN A 40 -4.31 -7.32 -2.74
N HIS A 41 -3.37 -8.03 -2.11
CA HIS A 41 -1.95 -7.88 -2.37
C HIS A 41 -1.18 -9.15 -2.01
N SER A 42 -0.61 -9.78 -3.03
CA SER A 42 0.37 -10.84 -2.83
C SER A 42 1.70 -10.21 -2.39
N VAL A 43 2.39 -10.80 -1.42
CA VAL A 43 3.77 -10.41 -1.06
C VAL A 43 4.68 -10.37 -2.30
N LYS A 44 4.39 -11.18 -3.33
CA LYS A 44 5.13 -11.17 -4.61
C LYS A 44 5.04 -9.84 -5.38
N ILE A 45 4.01 -9.02 -5.15
CA ILE A 45 3.94 -7.69 -5.77
C ILE A 45 5.02 -6.75 -5.20
N LEU A 46 5.44 -6.99 -3.96
CA LEU A 46 6.51 -6.22 -3.32
C LEU A 46 7.84 -6.44 -4.03
N ASP A 47 8.12 -7.68 -4.44
CA ASP A 47 9.33 -8.03 -5.18
C ASP A 47 9.32 -7.36 -6.57
N ALA A 48 8.17 -7.37 -7.26
CA ALA A 48 8.03 -6.68 -8.54
C ALA A 48 8.20 -5.15 -8.40
N ILE A 49 7.64 -4.55 -7.35
CA ILE A 49 7.77 -3.12 -7.07
C ILE A 49 9.23 -2.77 -6.71
N GLU A 50 9.92 -3.63 -5.97
CA GLU A 50 11.34 -3.44 -5.65
C GLU A 50 12.21 -3.46 -6.90
N ILE A 51 12.00 -4.45 -7.78
CA ILE A 51 12.76 -4.56 -9.03
C ILE A 51 12.54 -3.32 -9.92
N LEU A 52 11.31 -2.81 -9.99
CA LEU A 52 10.96 -1.70 -10.88
C LEU A 52 11.30 -0.32 -10.32
N LEU A 53 11.15 -0.12 -9.01
CA LEU A 53 11.13 1.20 -8.36
C LEU A 53 12.07 1.31 -7.15
N GLY A 54 12.76 0.23 -6.80
CA GLY A 54 13.73 0.14 -5.71
C GLY A 54 13.11 -0.16 -4.34
N GLU A 55 13.99 -0.42 -3.37
CA GLU A 55 13.63 -0.83 -2.00
C GLU A 55 12.69 0.17 -1.30
N GLY A 56 12.85 1.47 -1.56
CA GLY A 56 11.99 2.50 -0.98
C GLY A 56 10.53 2.37 -1.42
N ALA A 57 10.29 1.98 -2.67
CA ALA A 57 8.95 1.74 -3.19
C ALA A 57 8.33 0.48 -2.60
N ARG A 58 9.15 -0.54 -2.31
CA ARG A 58 8.70 -1.75 -1.61
C ARG A 58 8.18 -1.47 -0.20
N LYS A 59 8.84 -0.58 0.55
CA LYS A 59 8.39 -0.18 1.90
C LYS A 59 7.03 0.53 1.84
N GLU A 60 6.85 1.41 0.86
CA GLU A 60 5.59 2.11 0.61
C GLU A 60 4.48 1.15 0.19
N ALA A 61 4.81 0.18 -0.66
CA ALA A 61 3.89 -0.87 -1.05
C ALA A 61 3.48 -1.74 0.13
N LEU A 62 4.44 -2.19 0.96
CA LEU A 62 4.16 -2.98 2.16
C LEU A 62 3.21 -2.23 3.11
N LEU A 63 3.49 -0.95 3.36
CA LEU A 63 2.65 -0.09 4.18
C LEU A 63 1.22 -0.01 3.65
N HIS A 64 1.06 0.11 2.32
CA HIS A 64 -0.25 0.06 1.68
C HIS A 64 -0.96 -1.27 1.99
N LEU A 65 -0.26 -2.41 1.90
CA LEU A 65 -0.84 -3.73 2.17
C LEU A 65 -1.34 -3.87 3.59
N LEU A 66 -0.55 -3.37 4.55
CA LEU A 66 -0.85 -3.46 5.97
C LEU A 66 -2.09 -2.63 6.34
N LEU A 67 -2.24 -1.44 5.75
CA LEU A 67 -3.41 -0.59 5.91
C LEU A 67 -4.66 -1.25 5.28
N ASP A 68 -4.53 -1.82 4.08
CA ASP A 68 -5.63 -2.51 3.40
C ASP A 68 -6.08 -3.78 4.12
N ALA A 69 -5.14 -4.50 4.75
CA ALA A 69 -5.43 -5.68 5.55
C ALA A 69 -6.05 -5.33 6.93
N GLY A 70 -6.12 -4.05 7.29
CA GLY A 70 -6.55 -3.60 8.61
C GLY A 70 -5.61 -4.02 9.74
N ILE A 71 -4.37 -4.39 9.41
CA ILE A 71 -3.32 -4.69 10.40
C ILE A 71 -2.84 -3.40 11.07
N LEU A 72 -2.83 -2.32 10.30
CA LEU A 72 -2.58 -0.96 10.78
C LEU A 72 -3.83 -0.12 10.53
N ASP A 73 -4.26 0.68 11.51
CA ASP A 73 -5.33 1.66 11.32
C ASP A 73 -4.72 3.06 11.14
N PHE A 74 -5.33 3.87 10.29
CA PHE A 74 -5.02 5.30 10.15
C PHE A 74 -5.09 6.04 11.49
N LYS A 75 -5.96 5.61 12.41
CA LYS A 75 -6.07 6.17 13.76
C LYS A 75 -4.80 6.00 14.60
N ASP A 76 -4.00 4.98 14.32
CA ASP A 76 -2.73 4.76 15.03
C ASP A 76 -1.70 5.85 14.73
N PHE A 77 -1.86 6.53 13.59
CA PHE A 77 -0.91 7.54 13.09
C PHE A 77 -1.39 8.98 13.26
N LEU A 78 -2.66 9.21 13.64
CA LEU A 78 -3.22 10.55 13.90
C LEU A 78 -2.83 11.13 15.27
N LYS A 79 -2.06 10.40 16.08
CA LYS A 79 -1.57 10.83 17.40
C LYS A 79 -0.19 11.49 17.37
N PHE A 80 0.41 11.62 16.19
CA PHE A 80 1.69 12.28 15.93
C PHE A 80 1.46 13.46 14.99
#